data_AF-A0A2S1JAW8-F1
#
_entry.id   AF-A0A2S1JAW8-F1
#
_cell.length_a   1.000
_cell.length_b   1.000
_cell.length_c   1.000
_cell.angle_alpha   90.00
_cell.angle_beta   90.00
_cell.angle_gamma   90.00
#
_symmetry.space_group_name_H-M   'P 1'
#
loop_
_entity.id
_entity.type
_entity.pdbx_description
1 polymer ?
#
loop_
_entity_poly.entity_id
_entity_poly.type
_entity_poly.pdbx_seq_one_letter_code
_entity_poly.pdbx_strand_id
1 'polypeptide(L)'
;MTEQRNDTTAKVRAVFRSSDVMAAAYSIGHRFNASELARLMGRKPAEFCKKLNPDCDDRHLTLAEAVAVTEITGDNAILEAWAVSRGKVLVDLPVGVVSDDDLVEQVLLAQAVFGKLMQGLCCKDWRQSEVGCRSAPIRRLLRNGG
;
A
#
# COMPACT_ATOMS: atom_id res chain seq x y z
N MET A 1 -24.13 -15.62 5.15
CA MET A 1 -23.19 -15.47 4.02
C MET A 1 -22.95 -13.99 3.83
N THR A 2 -21.87 -13.47 4.42
CA THR A 2 -21.50 -12.06 4.36
C THR A 2 -20.75 -11.79 3.05
N GLU A 3 -21.30 -10.87 2.28
CA GLU A 3 -20.85 -10.40 0.97
C GLU A 3 -19.43 -9.80 1.05
N GLN A 4 -18.45 -10.51 0.51
CA GLN A 4 -17.09 -9.99 0.30
C GLN A 4 -17.13 -8.94 -0.82
N ARG A 5 -17.43 -7.69 -0.46
CA ARG A 5 -17.39 -6.54 -1.36
C ARG A 5 -15.95 -6.27 -1.81
N ASN A 6 -15.66 -6.63 -3.07
CA ASN A 6 -14.59 -6.16 -3.95
C ASN A 6 -13.56 -5.17 -3.34
N ASP A 7 -12.62 -5.73 -2.56
CA ASP A 7 -11.47 -5.04 -1.93
C ASP A 7 -10.29 -4.84 -2.92
N THR A 8 -10.33 -5.50 -4.08
CA THR A 8 -9.22 -5.58 -5.02
C THR A 8 -8.88 -4.24 -5.69
N THR A 9 -9.88 -3.37 -5.92
CA THR A 9 -9.69 -2.06 -6.58
C THR A 9 -9.17 -1.00 -5.61
N ALA A 10 -9.47 -1.13 -4.31
CA ALA A 10 -8.93 -0.26 -3.26
C ALA A 10 -7.43 -0.54 -3.04
N LYS A 11 -7.02 -1.82 -3.07
CA LYS A 11 -5.61 -2.25 -2.98
C LYS A 11 -4.74 -1.69 -4.12
N VAL A 12 -5.24 -1.63 -5.36
CA VAL A 12 -4.49 -1.04 -6.50
C VAL A 12 -4.23 0.47 -6.30
N ARG A 13 -5.12 1.17 -5.59
CA ARG A 13 -4.94 2.60 -5.26
C ARG A 13 -3.92 2.82 -4.14
N ALA A 14 -3.71 1.83 -3.27
CA ALA A 14 -2.75 1.88 -2.16
C ALA A 14 -1.29 1.74 -2.60
N VAL A 15 -1.03 1.03 -3.72
CA VAL A 15 0.31 0.84 -4.32
C VAL A 15 1.04 2.17 -4.64
N PHE A 16 0.33 3.30 -4.66
CA PHE A 16 0.87 4.61 -5.03
C PHE A 16 0.73 5.66 -3.91
N ARG A 17 0.73 5.25 -2.64
CA ARG A 17 0.97 6.18 -1.52
C ARG A 17 2.41 6.71 -1.59
N SER A 18 2.64 7.89 -1.03
CA SER A 18 3.94 8.59 -1.02
C SER A 18 5.10 7.62 -0.72
N SER A 19 6.22 7.76 -1.42
CA SER A 19 7.47 7.04 -1.10
C SER A 19 8.13 7.52 0.19
N ASP A 20 7.62 8.62 0.77
CA ASP A 20 8.08 9.13 2.05
C ASP A 20 7.34 8.46 3.22
N VAL A 21 8.12 7.77 4.05
CA VAL A 21 7.68 7.04 5.24
C VAL A 21 7.04 7.99 6.27
N MET A 22 7.59 9.20 6.44
CA MET A 22 7.07 10.15 7.42
C MET A 22 5.76 10.78 6.96
N ALA A 23 5.66 11.14 5.67
CA ALA A 23 4.39 11.57 5.09
C ALA A 23 3.29 10.50 5.21
N ALA A 24 3.65 9.21 5.06
CA ALA A 24 2.72 8.09 5.25
C ALA A 24 2.25 7.99 6.71
N ALA A 25 3.18 8.08 7.68
CA ALA A 25 2.85 8.07 9.11
C ALA A 25 1.96 9.27 9.50
N TYR A 26 2.26 10.47 9.01
CA TYR A 26 1.45 11.67 9.22
C TYR A 26 0.03 11.51 8.69
N SER A 27 -0.11 10.89 7.51
CA SER A 27 -1.40 10.61 6.88
C SER A 27 -2.22 9.56 7.66
N ILE A 28 -1.58 8.58 8.30
CA ILE A 28 -2.26 7.66 9.23
C ILE A 28 -2.76 8.43 10.44
N GLY A 29 -1.92 9.29 11.03
CA GLY A 29 -2.29 10.14 12.16
C GLY A 29 -3.52 11.01 11.89
N HIS A 30 -3.65 11.56 10.68
CA HIS A 30 -4.85 12.31 10.28
C HIS A 30 -6.10 11.43 10.14
N ARG A 31 -5.97 10.24 9.53
CA ARG A 31 -7.12 9.35 9.28
C ARG A 31 -7.67 8.68 10.54
N PHE A 32 -6.78 8.26 11.44
CA PHE A 32 -7.12 7.50 12.64
C PHE A 32 -7.06 8.33 13.92
N ASN A 33 -6.89 9.64 13.81
CA ASN A 33 -6.69 10.57 14.92
C ASN A 33 -5.46 10.24 15.78
N ALA A 34 -4.36 10.95 15.52
CA ALA A 34 -3.08 10.79 16.21
C ALA A 34 -3.19 10.88 17.74
N SER A 35 -4.12 11.69 18.26
CA SER A 35 -4.30 11.80 19.72
C SER A 35 -4.91 10.54 20.32
N GLU A 36 -5.79 9.86 19.59
CA GLU A 36 -6.40 8.61 20.03
C GLU A 36 -5.40 7.46 19.90
N LEU A 37 -4.64 7.40 18.80
CA LEU A 37 -3.54 6.44 18.66
C LEU A 37 -2.53 6.56 19.82
N ALA A 38 -2.19 7.79 20.23
CA ALA A 38 -1.32 8.01 21.38
C ALA A 38 -1.91 7.41 22.67
N ARG A 39 -3.22 7.57 22.91
CA ARG A 39 -3.90 7.01 24.09
C ARG A 39 -3.87 5.48 24.07
N LEU A 40 -4.17 4.88 22.92
CA LEU A 40 -4.13 3.42 22.75
C LEU A 40 -2.73 2.84 22.99
N MET A 41 -1.68 3.60 22.68
CA MET A 41 -0.29 3.22 22.96
C MET A 41 0.21 3.61 24.36
N GLY A 42 -0.61 4.22 25.21
CA GLY A 42 -0.19 4.72 26.53
C GLY A 42 0.82 5.87 26.47
N ARG A 43 0.79 6.68 25.40
CA ARG A 43 1.68 7.82 25.16
C ARG A 43 0.94 9.16 25.33
N LYS A 44 1.70 10.23 25.59
CA LYS A 44 1.16 11.59 25.68
C LYS A 44 0.74 12.08 24.28
N PRO A 45 -0.55 12.45 24.07
CA PRO A 45 -1.05 12.85 22.75
C PRO A 45 -0.27 14.00 22.10
N ALA A 46 -0.03 15.08 22.83
CA ALA A 46 0.65 16.26 22.30
C ALA A 46 2.12 16.00 21.89
N GLU A 47 2.79 15.06 22.56
CA GLU A 47 4.16 14.68 22.22
C GLU A 47 4.18 13.79 20.97
N PHE A 48 3.28 12.82 20.91
CA PHE A 48 3.17 11.90 19.79
C PHE A 48 2.74 12.58 18.48
N CYS A 49 1.78 13.50 18.54
CA CYS A 49 1.38 14.29 17.36
C CYS A 49 2.55 15.08 16.76
N LYS A 50 3.48 15.56 17.60
CA LYS A 50 4.68 16.25 17.12
C LYS A 50 5.69 15.30 16.48
N LYS A 51 5.80 14.07 16.99
CA LYS A 51 6.64 13.02 16.39
C LYS A 51 6.17 12.56 15.02
N LEU A 52 4.87 12.60 14.77
CA LEU A 52 4.29 12.28 13.46
C LEU A 52 4.45 13.42 12.44
N ASN A 53 4.75 14.65 12.89
CA ASN A 53 4.86 15.78 12.00
C ASN A 53 6.19 15.74 11.23
N PRO A 54 6.19 15.68 9.88
CA PRO A 54 7.43 15.61 9.09
C PRO A 54 8.31 16.85 9.25
N ASP A 55 7.71 18.01 9.56
CA ASP A 55 8.42 19.28 9.70
C ASP A 55 9.08 19.47 11.09
N CYS A 56 9.01 18.47 11.98
CA CYS A 56 9.57 18.56 13.33
C CYS A 56 10.93 17.83 13.42
N ASP A 57 12.01 18.60 13.52
CA ASP A 57 13.38 18.04 13.61
C ASP A 57 13.73 17.48 15.00
N ASP A 58 13.10 17.94 16.07
CA ASP A 58 13.50 17.57 17.44
C ASP A 58 12.91 16.23 17.93
N ARG A 59 11.87 15.73 17.25
CA ARG A 59 11.05 14.62 17.71
C ARG A 59 10.73 13.71 16.56
N HIS A 60 11.39 12.55 16.54
CA HIS A 60 11.19 11.55 15.50
C HIS A 60 10.32 10.41 15.99
N LEU A 61 9.50 9.89 15.07
CA LEU A 61 8.79 8.64 15.25
C LEU A 61 9.80 7.50 15.38
N THR A 62 9.75 6.75 16.47
CA THR A 62 10.60 5.56 16.65
C THR A 62 10.02 4.36 15.90
N LEU A 63 10.86 3.38 15.57
CA LEU A 63 10.41 2.15 14.91
C LEU A 63 9.34 1.42 15.73
N ALA A 64 9.50 1.36 17.06
CA ALA A 64 8.52 0.71 17.94
C ALA A 64 7.15 1.41 17.90
N GLU A 65 7.13 2.75 17.83
CA GLU A 65 5.89 3.52 17.67
C GLU A 65 5.27 3.30 16.29
N ALA A 66 6.07 3.24 15.22
CA ALA A 66 5.60 2.95 13.88
C ALA A 66 4.96 1.56 13.76
N VAL A 67 5.58 0.54 14.38
CA VAL A 67 5.01 -0.81 14.47
C VAL A 67 3.70 -0.79 15.25
N ALA A 68 3.66 -0.16 16.43
CA ALA A 68 2.44 -0.07 17.23
C ALA A 68 1.29 0.63 16.48
N VAL A 69 1.57 1.71 15.76
CA VAL A 69 0.58 2.38 14.90
C VAL A 69 0.06 1.44 13.82
N THR A 70 0.96 0.69 13.17
CA THR A 70 0.58 -0.26 12.11
C THR A 70 -0.32 -1.37 12.64
N GLU A 71 0.02 -1.96 13.79
CA GLU A 71 -0.77 -3.01 14.45
C GLU A 71 -2.15 -2.50 14.90
N ILE A 72 -2.21 -1.31 15.52
CA ILE A 72 -3.47 -0.74 16.02
C ILE A 72 -4.41 -0.36 14.87
N THR A 73 -3.86 0.15 13.76
CA THR A 73 -4.68 0.65 12.64
C THR A 73 -4.96 -0.41 11.57
N GLY A 74 -4.14 -1.47 11.51
CA GLY A 74 -4.13 -2.42 10.39
C GLY A 74 -3.72 -1.79 9.06
N ASP A 75 -3.12 -0.59 9.08
CA ASP A 75 -2.77 0.18 7.88
C ASP A 75 -1.28 0.09 7.58
N ASN A 76 -0.95 -0.64 6.51
CA ASN A 76 0.43 -0.90 6.09
C ASN A 76 1.09 0.27 5.33
N ALA A 77 0.51 1.48 5.29
CA ALA A 77 1.06 2.58 4.48
C ALA A 77 2.51 2.96 4.85
N ILE A 78 2.93 2.81 6.11
CA ILE A 78 4.32 3.05 6.54
C ILE A 78 5.25 1.99 5.92
N LEU A 79 4.85 0.71 5.97
CA LEU A 79 5.61 -0.40 5.37
C LEU A 79 5.66 -0.31 3.85
N GLU A 80 4.54 0.04 3.20
CA GLU A 80 4.44 0.25 1.76
C GLU A 80 5.37 1.39 1.32
N ALA A 81 5.33 2.55 1.99
CA ALA A 81 6.19 3.69 1.69
C ALA A 81 7.69 3.32 1.81
N TRP A 82 8.05 2.55 2.83
CA TRP A 82 9.43 2.10 3.01
C TRP A 82 9.86 1.08 1.96
N ALA A 83 8.98 0.15 1.57
CA ALA A 83 9.25 -0.78 0.47
C ALA A 83 9.51 0.00 -0.84
N VAL A 84 8.62 0.95 -1.16
CA VAL A 84 8.72 1.78 -2.37
C VAL A 84 10.00 2.62 -2.38
N SER A 85 10.40 3.23 -1.27
CA SER A 85 11.64 4.03 -1.19
C SER A 85 12.91 3.21 -1.44
N ARG A 86 12.81 1.88 -1.30
CA ARG A 86 13.89 0.92 -1.58
C ARG A 86 13.75 0.24 -2.96
N GLY A 87 12.80 0.65 -3.79
CA GLY A 87 12.50 0.00 -5.07
C GLY A 87 11.93 -1.41 -4.91
N LYS A 88 11.29 -1.70 -3.77
CA LYS A 88 10.66 -2.98 -3.45
C LYS A 88 9.15 -2.87 -3.50
N VAL A 89 8.49 -4.03 -3.51
CA VAL A 89 7.03 -4.15 -3.37
C VAL A 89 6.72 -4.95 -2.10
N LEU A 90 5.69 -4.53 -1.38
CA LEU A 90 5.13 -5.30 -0.26
C LEU A 90 4.11 -6.30 -0.82
N VAL A 91 4.24 -7.57 -0.46
CA VAL A 91 3.33 -8.65 -0.85
C VAL A 91 2.84 -9.33 0.42
N ASP A 92 1.53 -9.43 0.57
CA ASP A 92 0.92 -10.15 1.69
C ASP A 92 1.29 -11.64 1.61
N LEU A 93 1.72 -12.20 2.73
CA LEU A 93 1.93 -13.64 2.84
C LEU A 93 0.55 -14.34 2.77
N PRO A 94 0.43 -15.45 2.04
CA PRO A 94 -0.83 -16.19 2.03
C PRO A 94 -1.13 -16.76 3.43
N VAL A 95 -2.40 -16.73 3.81
CA VAL A 95 -2.88 -17.19 5.12
C VAL A 95 -3.13 -18.70 5.12
N GLY A 96 -2.50 -19.43 6.05
CA GLY A 96 -2.78 -20.85 6.32
C GLY A 96 -1.59 -21.81 6.14
N VAL A 97 -1.70 -23.02 6.70
CA VAL A 97 -0.81 -24.15 6.38
C VAL A 97 -1.21 -24.62 5.00
N VAL A 98 -0.30 -24.50 4.04
CA VAL A 98 -0.53 -24.93 2.66
C VAL A 98 -0.53 -26.46 2.66
N SER A 99 -1.67 -27.10 2.43
CA SER A 99 -1.64 -28.51 2.02
C SER A 99 -1.04 -28.59 0.61
N ASP A 100 -0.49 -29.74 0.20
CA ASP A 100 0.10 -29.87 -1.13
C ASP A 100 -0.89 -29.51 -2.27
N ASP A 101 -2.20 -29.69 -2.03
CA ASP A 101 -3.28 -29.29 -2.95
C ASP A 101 -3.52 -27.77 -2.98
N ASP A 102 -3.29 -27.06 -1.87
CA ASP A 102 -3.45 -25.60 -1.77
C ASP A 102 -2.25 -24.84 -2.38
N LEU A 103 -1.13 -25.51 -2.60
CA LEU A 103 0.10 -24.90 -3.11
C LEU A 103 -0.11 -24.33 -4.51
N VAL A 104 -0.89 -25.02 -5.35
CA VAL A 104 -1.20 -24.55 -6.71
C VAL A 104 -2.00 -23.26 -6.67
N GLU A 105 -3.00 -23.16 -5.79
CA GLU A 105 -3.79 -21.94 -5.62
C GLU A 105 -2.92 -20.79 -5.11
N GLN A 106 -2.02 -21.04 -4.16
CA GLN A 106 -1.10 -20.01 -3.67
C GLN A 106 -0.09 -19.55 -4.73
N VAL A 107 0.44 -20.45 -5.55
CA VAL A 107 1.32 -20.11 -6.67
C VAL A 107 0.57 -19.25 -7.69
N LEU A 108 -0.69 -19.59 -8.00
CA LEU A 108 -1.52 -18.80 -8.91
C LEU A 108 -1.85 -17.41 -8.33
N LEU A 109 -2.11 -17.31 -7.03
CA LEU A 109 -2.31 -16.03 -6.34
C LEU A 109 -1.04 -15.17 -6.39
N ALA A 110 0.13 -15.75 -6.11
CA ALA A 110 1.41 -15.06 -6.21
C ALA A 110 1.66 -14.55 -7.64
N GLN A 111 1.42 -15.38 -8.66
CA GLN A 111 1.53 -14.98 -10.08
C GLN A 111 0.55 -13.85 -10.44
N ALA A 112 -0.69 -13.87 -9.93
CA ALA A 112 -1.65 -12.81 -10.16
C ALA A 112 -1.21 -11.48 -9.54
N VAL A 113 -0.57 -11.50 -8.37
CA VAL A 113 0.05 -10.31 -7.75
C VAL A 113 1.20 -9.78 -8.62
N PHE A 114 2.07 -10.66 -9.12
CA PHE A 114 3.12 -10.26 -10.08
C PHE A 114 2.54 -9.64 -11.35
N GLY A 115 1.44 -10.17 -11.89
CA GLY A 115 0.75 -9.58 -13.04
C GLY A 115 0.27 -8.15 -12.78
N LYS A 116 -0.26 -7.88 -11.59
CA LYS A 116 -0.68 -6.52 -11.19
C LYS A 116 0.50 -5.57 -11.04
N LEU A 117 1.61 -6.03 -10.48
CA LEU A 117 2.86 -5.27 -10.42
C LEU A 117 3.32 -4.87 -11.84
N MET A 118 3.35 -5.82 -12.76
CA MET A 118 3.75 -5.59 -14.15
C MET A 118 2.82 -4.59 -14.84
N GLN A 119 1.51 -4.65 -14.60
CA GLN A 119 0.57 -3.67 -15.12
C GLN A 119 0.84 -2.25 -14.58
N GLY A 120 1.18 -2.13 -13.29
CA GLY A 120 1.55 -0.86 -12.67
C GLY A 120 2.86 -0.28 -13.20
N LEU A 121 3.86 -1.13 -13.46
CA LEU A 121 5.14 -0.75 -14.06
C LEU A 121 4.96 -0.29 -15.51
N CYS A 122 4.24 -1.08 -16.32
CA CYS A 122 3.87 -0.67 -17.67
C CYS A 122 3.23 0.73 -17.65
N CYS A 123 2.22 0.97 -16.82
CA CYS A 123 1.55 2.27 -16.77
C CYS A 123 2.46 3.45 -16.35
N LYS A 124 3.56 3.22 -15.61
CA LYS A 124 4.55 4.25 -15.27
C LYS A 124 5.45 4.58 -16.47
N ASP A 125 5.97 3.56 -17.16
CA ASP A 125 6.76 3.73 -18.38
C ASP A 125 5.94 4.44 -19.47
N TRP A 126 4.66 4.06 -19.61
CA TRP A 126 3.70 4.70 -20.53
C TRP A 126 3.41 6.18 -20.21
N ARG A 127 3.56 6.63 -18.95
CA ARG A 127 3.30 8.02 -18.54
C ARG A 127 4.52 8.92 -18.67
N GLN A 128 5.73 8.36 -18.68
CA GLN A 128 6.99 9.10 -18.86
C GLN A 128 7.53 9.02 -20.30
N SER A 129 7.05 8.10 -21.13
CA SER A 129 7.45 8.02 -22.53
C SER A 129 6.78 9.11 -23.38
N GLU A 130 7.55 9.95 -24.07
CA GLU A 130 7.06 10.95 -25.06
C GLU A 130 6.27 10.33 -26.22
N VAL A 131 6.38 9.01 -26.41
CA VAL A 131 5.60 8.24 -27.38
C VAL A 131 4.22 7.90 -26.82
N GLY A 132 3.35 8.92 -26.75
CA GLY A 132 1.94 8.74 -26.40
C GLY A 132 1.26 7.61 -27.18
N CYS A 133 0.58 6.72 -26.45
CA CYS A 133 -0.47 5.79 -26.88
C CYS A 133 -0.46 5.33 -28.36
N ARG A 134 0.54 4.57 -28.80
CA ARG A 134 0.47 3.84 -30.10
C ARG A 134 0.20 2.34 -29.99
N SER A 135 0.10 1.78 -28.79
CA SER A 135 -0.07 0.33 -28.60
C SER A 135 -1.30 -0.08 -27.78
N ALA A 136 -2.46 0.55 -28.02
CA ALA A 136 -3.75 -0.06 -27.67
C ALA A 136 -4.47 -0.66 -28.89
N PRO A 137 -3.99 -1.77 -29.53
CA PRO A 137 -4.73 -2.39 -30.62
C PRO A 137 -6.02 -3.07 -30.13
N ILE A 138 -6.03 -3.62 -28.90
CA ILE A 138 -7.13 -4.48 -28.44
C ILE A 138 -8.40 -3.68 -28.11
N ARG A 139 -8.28 -2.47 -27.53
CA ARG A 139 -9.46 -1.66 -27.18
C ARG A 139 -10.09 -0.96 -28.39
N ARG A 140 -9.35 -0.81 -29.51
CA ARG A 140 -9.85 -0.23 -30.77
C ARG A 140 -10.61 -1.25 -31.62
N LEU A 141 -10.26 -2.54 -31.51
CA LEU A 141 -10.96 -3.63 -32.21
C LEU A 141 -12.38 -3.88 -31.65
N LEU A 142 -12.59 -3.73 -30.34
CA LEU A 142 -13.90 -3.96 -29.72
C LEU A 142 -14.91 -2.79 -29.89
N ARG A 143 -14.50 -1.64 -30.44
CA ARG A 143 -15.38 -0.46 -30.60
C ARG A 143 -15.86 -0.23 -32.03
N ASN A 144 -15.24 -0.88 -33.02
CA ASN A 144 -15.57 -0.72 -34.45
C ASN A 144 -16.18 -1.99 -35.08
N GLY A 145 -16.64 -2.93 -34.25
CA GLY A 145 -17.36 -4.13 -34.68
C GLY A 145 -18.88 -4.02 -34.49
N GLY A 146 -19.46 -2.90 -34.92
CA GLY A 146 -20.90 -2.64 -34.96
C GLY A 146 -21.25 -1.88 -36.23
#